data_AF-A0A4P6FV95-F1
#
_entry.id   AF-A0A4P6FV95-F1
#
_cell.length_a   1.000
_cell.length_b   1.000
_cell.length_c   1.000
_cell.angle_alpha   90.00
_cell.angle_beta   90.00
_cell.angle_gamma   90.00
#
_symmetry.space_group_name_H-M   'P 1'
#
loop_
_entity.id
_entity.type
_entity.pdbx_description
1 polymer ?
#
loop_
_entity_poly.entity_id
_entity_poly.type
_entity_poly.pdbx_seq_one_letter_code
_entity_poly.pdbx_strand_id
1 'polypeptide(L)'
;MKPWQTGELHPGDQWADMVLDINKRGRVTRCRMGANNIRSSDRRWYVCNSFLKGWFTDPVMKDGKPIDGVIRRRFILLGGKGEKVDDRARKAYRSAHPDED
;
A
#
# COMPACT_ATOMS: atom_id res chain seq x y z
N MET A 1 -4.91 4.59 3.03
CA MET A 1 -5.61 4.53 1.73
C MET A 1 -6.49 5.75 1.72
N LYS A 2 -6.43 6.56 0.68
CA LYS A 2 -7.25 7.78 0.64
C LYS A 2 -8.72 7.43 0.39
N PRO A 3 -9.69 8.25 0.80
CA PRO A 3 -11.12 7.93 0.69
C PRO A 3 -11.58 7.65 -0.75
N TRP A 4 -10.94 8.26 -1.74
CA TRP A 4 -11.28 8.11 -3.17
C TRP A 4 -10.57 6.93 -3.85
N GLN A 5 -9.57 6.32 -3.21
CA GLN A 5 -8.82 5.20 -3.79
C GLN A 5 -9.66 3.92 -3.70
N THR A 6 -9.85 3.23 -4.82
CA THR A 6 -10.46 1.89 -4.84
C THR A 6 -9.35 0.82 -4.82
N GLY A 7 -9.68 -0.38 -4.32
CA GLY A 7 -8.80 -1.54 -4.42
C GLY A 7 -8.95 -2.30 -5.74
N GLU A 8 -9.71 -1.75 -6.68
CA GLU A 8 -10.02 -2.38 -7.96
C GLU A 8 -8.80 -2.33 -8.88
N LEU A 9 -8.54 -3.43 -9.58
CA LEU A 9 -7.43 -3.52 -10.52
C LEU A 9 -7.93 -3.19 -11.93
N HIS A 10 -7.24 -2.28 -12.60
CA HIS A 10 -7.51 -1.94 -14.00
C HIS A 10 -6.46 -2.55 -14.95
N PRO A 11 -6.80 -2.74 -16.24
CA PRO A 11 -5.83 -3.14 -17.25
C PRO A 11 -4.61 -2.20 -17.27
N GLY A 12 -3.42 -2.80 -17.15
CA GLY A 12 -2.15 -2.08 -17.07
C GLY A 12 -1.63 -1.85 -15.65
N ASP A 13 -2.46 -2.05 -14.62
CA ASP A 13 -2.03 -1.94 -13.22
C ASP A 13 -1.13 -3.11 -12.84
N GLN A 14 -0.14 -2.82 -12.00
CA GLN A 14 0.66 -3.85 -11.34
C GLN A 14 0.24 -3.98 -9.87
N TRP A 15 0.34 -5.18 -9.32
CA TRP A 15 -0.06 -5.47 -7.95
C TRP A 15 0.83 -6.53 -7.31
N ALA A 16 0.90 -6.49 -5.99
CA ALA A 16 1.55 -7.50 -5.17
C ALA A 16 0.80 -7.71 -3.85
N ASP A 17 0.74 -8.96 -3.38
CA ASP A 17 0.50 -9.29 -1.97
C ASP A 17 1.79 -9.05 -1.20
N MET A 18 1.78 -8.09 -0.31
CA MET A 18 2.92 -7.79 0.56
C MET A 18 2.73 -8.53 1.87
N VAL A 19 3.76 -9.25 2.29
CA VAL A 19 3.89 -9.83 3.63
C VAL A 19 5.00 -9.08 4.34
N LEU A 20 4.64 -8.27 5.33
CA LEU A 20 5.57 -7.38 6.01
C LEU A 20 5.69 -7.82 7.46
N ASP A 21 6.92 -8.06 7.89
CA ASP A 21 7.21 -8.28 9.31
C ASP A 21 7.43 -6.89 9.93
N ILE A 22 6.66 -6.58 10.96
CA ILE A 22 6.71 -5.30 11.66
C ILE A 22 7.15 -5.51 13.10
N ASN A 23 7.92 -4.56 13.61
CA ASN A 23 8.35 -4.57 15.01
C ASN A 23 7.31 -3.91 15.94
N LYS A 24 7.57 -3.97 17.25
CA LYS A 24 6.77 -3.28 18.29
C LYS A 24 6.57 -1.78 18.10
N ARG A 25 7.36 -1.14 17.24
CA ARG A 25 7.24 0.29 16.90
C ARG A 25 6.43 0.53 15.62
N GLY A 26 5.93 -0.54 14.98
CA GLY A 26 5.22 -0.46 13.71
C GLY A 26 6.12 -0.24 12.50
N ARG A 27 7.45 -0.40 12.63
CA ARG A 27 8.37 -0.35 11.49
C ARG A 27 8.47 -1.70 10.83
N VAL A 28 8.52 -1.70 9.50
CA VAL A 28 8.81 -2.91 8.72
C VAL A 28 10.28 -3.27 8.89
N THR A 29 10.53 -4.51 9.33
CA THR A 29 11.87 -5.09 9.47
C THR A 29 12.17 -6.05 8.33
N ARG A 30 11.15 -6.66 7.74
CA ARG A 30 11.28 -7.54 6.57
C ARG A 30 10.11 -7.36 5.62
N CYS A 31 10.41 -7.40 4.33
CA CYS A 31 9.41 -7.35 3.27
C CYS A 31 9.53 -8.59 2.38
N ARG A 32 8.38 -9.21 2.09
CA ARG A 32 8.24 -10.34 1.18
C ARG A 32 7.06 -10.09 0.25
N MET A 33 7.18 -10.52 -1.01
CA MET A 33 6.05 -10.56 -1.93
C MET A 33 5.49 -11.97 -2.02
N GLY A 34 4.18 -12.09 -1.86
CA GLY A 34 3.41 -13.26 -2.24
C GLY A 34 3.02 -13.19 -3.72
N ALA A 35 1.77 -13.53 -4.02
CA ALA A 35 1.23 -13.43 -5.38
C ALA A 35 1.39 -11.99 -5.91
N ASN A 36 1.84 -11.84 -7.15
CA ASN A 36 2.04 -10.54 -7.78
C ASN A 36 2.05 -10.69 -9.31
N ASN A 37 1.79 -9.59 -10.03
CA ASN A 37 1.96 -9.52 -11.48
C ASN A 37 3.14 -8.60 -11.90
N ILE A 38 3.98 -8.17 -10.94
CA ILE A 38 5.13 -7.30 -11.18
C ILE A 38 6.26 -8.12 -11.81
N ARG A 39 6.44 -7.99 -13.12
CA ARG A 39 7.43 -8.82 -13.85
C ARG A 39 8.89 -8.47 -13.54
N SER A 40 9.24 -7.19 -13.46
CA SER A 40 10.62 -6.73 -13.25
C SER A 40 11.10 -7.01 -11.81
N SER A 41 12.26 -7.67 -11.68
CA SER A 41 12.95 -7.89 -10.40
C SER A 41 13.25 -6.58 -9.68
N ASP A 42 13.71 -5.58 -10.43
CA ASP A 42 14.09 -4.28 -9.88
C ASP A 42 12.87 -3.57 -9.30
N ARG A 43 11.73 -3.58 -10.03
CA ARG A 43 10.48 -3.05 -9.50
C ARG A 43 10.04 -3.76 -8.23
N ARG A 44 10.18 -5.09 -8.16
CA ARG A 44 9.89 -5.83 -6.92
C ARG A 44 10.78 -5.36 -5.77
N TRP A 45 12.08 -5.20 -6.04
CA TRP A 45 13.03 -4.69 -5.06
C TRP A 45 12.65 -3.28 -4.60
N TYR A 46 12.34 -2.36 -5.51
CA TYR A 46 11.96 -0.98 -5.19
C TYR A 46 10.72 -0.92 -4.31
N VAL A 47 9.68 -1.70 -4.62
CA VAL A 47 8.45 -1.76 -3.82
C VAL A 47 8.76 -2.27 -2.41
N CYS A 48 9.55 -3.35 -2.27
CA CYS A 48 9.90 -3.82 -0.92
C CYS A 48 10.77 -2.81 -0.17
N ASN A 49 11.72 -2.17 -0.86
CA ASN A 49 12.60 -1.18 -0.29
C ASN A 49 11.85 0.10 0.15
N SER A 50 10.76 0.48 -0.54
CA SER A 50 9.92 1.61 -0.08
C SER A 50 9.23 1.30 1.26
N PHE A 51 8.79 0.06 1.48
CA PHE A 51 8.24 -0.35 2.77
C PHE A 51 9.32 -0.34 3.87
N LEU A 52 10.51 -0.84 3.58
CA LEU A 52 11.60 -0.92 4.56
C LEU A 52 12.15 0.46 4.97
N LYS A 53 12.21 1.43 4.05
CA LYS A 53 12.89 2.71 4.30
C LYS A 53 12.05 3.74 5.07
N GLY A 54 10.75 3.78 4.82
CA GLY A 54 9.94 4.92 5.31
C GLY A 54 8.51 4.57 5.69
N TRP A 55 8.08 3.33 5.52
CA TRP A 55 6.71 2.98 5.82
C TRP A 55 6.56 2.56 7.29
N PHE A 56 5.50 3.08 7.90
CA PHE A 56 5.12 2.84 9.29
C PHE A 56 3.63 2.53 9.36
N THR A 57 3.25 1.79 10.39
CA THR A 57 1.87 1.46 10.72
C THR A 57 1.69 1.42 12.22
N ASP A 58 0.45 1.33 12.68
CA ASP A 58 0.18 0.99 14.08
C ASP A 58 0.80 -0.38 14.40
N PRO A 59 1.46 -0.52 15.56
CA PRO A 59 2.04 -1.79 15.97
C PRO A 59 0.94 -2.83 16.18
N VAL A 60 1.29 -4.11 16.00
CA VAL A 60 0.37 -5.19 16.37
C VAL A 60 0.23 -5.20 17.89
N MET A 61 -1.00 -5.13 18.38
CA MET A 61 -1.30 -5.18 19.80
C MET A 61 -1.73 -6.58 20.20
N LYS A 62 -1.18 -7.10 21.28
CA LYS A 62 -1.62 -8.34 21.93
C LYS A 62 -1.67 -8.11 23.44
N ASP A 63 -2.84 -8.35 24.04
CA ASP A 63 -3.09 -8.14 25.48
C ASP A 63 -2.68 -6.73 25.94
N GLY A 64 -3.00 -5.71 25.12
CA GLY A 64 -2.69 -4.30 25.40
C GLY A 64 -1.22 -3.91 25.22
N LYS A 65 -0.36 -4.82 24.75
CA LYS A 65 1.08 -4.55 24.56
C LYS A 65 1.47 -4.64 23.08
N PRO A 66 2.35 -3.74 22.60
CA PRO A 66 2.87 -3.84 21.24
C PRO A 66 3.81 -5.03 21.11
N ILE A 67 3.60 -5.85 20.09
CA ILE A 67 4.39 -7.03 19.75
C ILE A 67 4.98 -6.92 18.34
N ASP A 68 6.02 -7.71 18.08
CA ASP A 68 6.42 -7.96 16.70
C ASP A 68 5.34 -8.81 16.03
N GLY A 69 5.08 -8.55 14.76
CA GLY A 69 3.97 -9.18 14.05
C GLY A 69 4.17 -9.23 12.55
N VAL A 70 3.25 -9.92 11.89
CA VAL A 70 3.21 -10.03 10.43
C VAL A 70 1.91 -9.43 9.95
N ILE A 71 2.00 -8.50 9.00
CA ILE A 71 0.85 -7.91 8.34
C ILE A 71 0.84 -8.28 6.87
N ARG A 72 -0.36 -8.39 6.31
CA ARG A 72 -0.57 -8.62 4.88
C ARG A 72 -1.26 -7.42 4.26
N ARG A 73 -0.78 -6.98 3.11
CA ARG A 73 -1.33 -5.81 2.42
C ARG A 73 -1.31 -5.98 0.91
N ARG A 74 -2.38 -5.54 0.25
CA ARG A 74 -2.41 -5.35 -1.20
C ARG A 74 -1.65 -4.07 -1.57
N PHE A 75 -0.61 -4.19 -2.37
CA PHE A 75 0.05 -3.07 -3.03
C PHE A 75 -0.40 -3.01 -4.49
N ILE A 76 -0.72 -1.81 -4.97
CA ILE A 76 -1.12 -1.54 -6.35
C ILE A 76 -0.27 -0.39 -6.87
N LEU A 77 0.36 -0.60 -8.01
CA LEU A 77 1.01 0.43 -8.82
C LEU A 77 0.10 0.69 -10.02
N LEU A 78 -0.54 1.84 -10.00
CA LEU A 78 -1.50 2.23 -11.03
C LEU A 78 -0.80 2.33 -12.39
N GLY A 79 -1.41 1.74 -13.40
CA GLY A 79 -1.12 2.01 -14.80
C GLY A 79 -1.98 3.17 -15.31
N GLY A 80 -1.77 3.58 -16.57
CA GLY A 80 -2.39 4.80 -17.10
C GLY A 80 -3.93 4.84 -17.09
N LYS A 81 -4.62 3.69 -17.03
CA LYS A 81 -6.08 3.66 -16.83
C LYS A 81 -6.45 3.85 -15.35
N GLY A 82 -5.76 3.17 -14.44
CA GLY A 82 -5.97 3.33 -12.99
C GLY A 82 -5.67 4.74 -12.52
N GLU A 83 -4.62 5.39 -13.05
CA GLU A 83 -4.32 6.80 -12.75
C GLU A 83 -5.45 7.74 -13.14
N LYS A 84 -6.04 7.56 -14.33
CA LYS A 84 -7.17 8.40 -14.78
C LYS A 84 -8.42 8.23 -13.92
N VAL A 85 -8.68 7.01 -13.45
CA VAL A 85 -9.80 6.71 -12.55
C VAL A 85 -9.55 7.35 -11.19
N ASP A 86 -8.34 7.20 -10.62
CA ASP A 86 -7.95 7.82 -9.35
C ASP A 86 -8.04 9.35 -9.43
N ASP A 87 -7.53 9.96 -10.50
CA ASP A 87 -7.56 11.41 -10.70
C ASP A 87 -9.00 11.93 -10.77
N ARG A 88 -9.89 11.24 -11.49
CA ARG A 88 -11.31 11.61 -11.57
C ARG A 88 -11.99 11.45 -10.21
N ALA A 89 -11.73 10.37 -9.50
CA ALA A 89 -12.30 10.11 -8.17
C ALA A 89 -11.80 11.14 -7.15
N ARG A 90 -10.50 11.47 -7.17
CA ARG A 90 -9.89 12.51 -6.34
C ARG A 90 -10.51 13.88 -6.61
N LYS A 91 -10.69 14.24 -7.89
CA LYS A 91 -11.32 15.51 -8.28
C LYS A 91 -12.77 15.58 -7.80
N ALA A 92 -13.54 14.50 -8.00
CA ALA A 92 -14.92 14.43 -7.54
C ALA A 92 -15.02 14.54 -6.00
N TYR A 93 -14.13 13.85 -5.28
CA TYR A 93 -14.07 13.92 -3.81
C TYR A 93 -13.81 15.34 -3.33
N ARG A 94 -12.79 16.02 -3.86
CA ARG A 94 -12.47 17.41 -3.51
C ARG A 94 -13.59 18.39 -3.85
N SER A 95 -14.27 18.20 -4.98
CA SER A 95 -15.44 19.03 -5.32
C SER A 95 -16.61 18.82 -4.36
N ALA A 96 -16.77 17.62 -3.80
CA ALA A 96 -17.81 17.32 -2.81
C ALA A 96 -17.41 17.73 -1.38
N HIS A 97 -16.11 17.90 -1.11
CA HIS A 97 -15.55 18.25 0.22
C HIS A 97 -14.60 19.45 0.08
N PRO A 98 -15.11 20.63 -0.32
CA PRO A 98 -14.27 21.81 -0.54
C PRO A 98 -13.61 22.34 0.74
N ASP A 99 -14.11 21.92 1.91
CA ASP A 99 -13.65 22.40 3.22
C ASP A 99 -12.53 21.54 3.84
N GLU A 100 -12.11 20.45 3.16
CA GLU A 100 -11.10 19.49 3.64
C GLU A 100 -9.68 19.72 3.07
N ASP A 101 -9.38 20.88 2.47
CA ASP A 101 -8.06 21.21 1.89
C ASP A 101 -7.13 21.95 2.87
#